data_AF-A0A9K3HNQ7-F1
#
_entry.id   AF-A0A9K3HNQ7-F1
#
_cell.length_a   1.000
_cell.length_b   1.000
_cell.length_c   1.000
_cell.angle_alpha   90.00
_cell.angle_beta   90.00
_cell.angle_gamma   90.00
#
_symmetry.space_group_name_H-M   'P 1'
#
loop_
_entity.id
_entity.type
_entity.pdbx_description
1 polymer ?
#
loop_
_entity_poly.entity_id
_entity_poly.type
_entity_poly.pdbx_seq_one_letter_code
_entity_poly.pdbx_strand_id
1 'polypeptide(L)'
;MVFRNTIIGTTWKQKIDAIDTSNLSVSYTLFDGDASSDIMDTATHHIKCISSANGGSVYKHTCFIKCKGDAKITDDFINLSKESMTDTFKALESYVIDHPEIY
;
A
#
# COMPACT_ATOMS: atom_id res chain seq x y z
N MET A 1 14.49 -3.18 -4.59
CA MET A 1 14.01 -3.79 -3.33
C MET A 1 12.64 -4.38 -3.62
N VAL A 2 12.39 -5.66 -3.36
CA VAL A 2 11.08 -6.31 -3.58
C VAL A 2 10.43 -6.47 -2.21
N PHE A 3 9.42 -5.67 -1.89
CA PHE A 3 8.60 -5.90 -0.69
C PHE A 3 7.60 -7.00 -1.03
N ARG A 4 7.68 -8.13 -0.34
CA ARG A 4 6.67 -9.19 -0.41
C ARG A 4 5.44 -8.69 0.32
N ASN A 5 4.41 -8.29 -0.41
CA ASN A 5 3.13 -7.95 0.21
C ASN A 5 2.38 -9.24 0.58
N THR A 6 1.68 -9.22 1.71
CA THR A 6 1.07 -10.39 2.38
C THR A 6 -0.25 -10.83 1.74
N ILE A 7 -0.39 -10.71 0.42
CA ILE A 7 -1.44 -11.43 -0.31
C ILE A 7 -0.84 -12.78 -0.71
N ILE A 8 -1.22 -13.81 0.04
CA ILE A 8 -0.65 -15.17 0.05
C ILE A 8 -0.44 -15.67 -1.39
N GLY A 9 0.83 -15.81 -1.79
CA GLY A 9 1.23 -16.53 -3.01
C GLY A 9 1.67 -15.68 -4.21
N THR A 10 1.71 -14.35 -4.10
CA THR A 10 1.99 -13.48 -5.28
C THR A 10 3.17 -12.53 -5.03
N THR A 11 4.10 -12.47 -5.98
CA THR A 11 5.24 -11.54 -5.96
C THR A 11 5.05 -10.47 -7.03
N TRP A 12 5.23 -9.20 -6.63
CA TRP A 12 5.11 -8.04 -7.51
C TRP A 12 6.41 -7.25 -7.51
N LYS A 13 6.78 -6.69 -8.66
CA LYS A 13 7.78 -5.62 -8.69
C LYS A 13 7.14 -4.33 -8.24
N GLN A 14 7.94 -3.49 -7.61
CA GLN A 14 7.52 -2.17 -7.19
C GLN A 14 8.47 -1.13 -7.72
N LYS A 15 7.91 0.03 -8.06
CA LYS A 15 8.67 1.23 -8.43
C LYS A 15 8.14 2.37 -7.57
N ILE A 16 9.04 3.12 -6.95
CA ILE A 16 8.69 4.38 -6.29
C ILE A 16 8.47 5.41 -7.40
N ASP A 17 7.29 6.00 -7.44
CA ASP A 17 6.93 7.04 -8.41
C ASP A 17 7.31 8.43 -7.89
N ALA A 18 7.06 8.69 -6.61
CA ALA A 18 7.39 9.96 -5.97
C ALA A 18 7.56 9.81 -4.46
N ILE A 19 8.46 10.61 -3.88
CA ILE A 19 8.56 10.84 -2.44
C ILE A 19 8.53 12.35 -2.24
N ASP A 20 7.58 12.81 -1.43
CA ASP A 20 7.48 14.21 -1.03
C ASP A 20 7.52 14.28 0.49
N THR A 21 8.71 14.57 1.00
CA THR A 21 8.95 14.70 2.44
C THR A 21 8.31 15.94 3.03
N SER A 22 8.04 16.98 2.22
CA SER A 22 7.41 18.21 2.69
C SER A 22 5.92 18.02 2.97
N ASN A 23 5.26 17.16 2.19
CA ASN A 23 3.86 16.82 2.34
C ASN A 23 3.62 15.45 3.01
N LEU A 24 4.67 14.81 3.51
CA LEU A 24 4.65 13.47 4.11
C LEU A 24 3.89 12.46 3.25
N SER A 25 4.20 12.43 1.95
CA SER A 25 3.56 11.53 0.99
C SER A 25 4.56 10.71 0.17
N VAL A 26 4.13 9.50 -0.18
CA VAL A 26 4.86 8.59 -1.06
C VAL A 26 3.87 7.98 -2.05
N SER A 27 4.32 7.83 -3.29
CA SER A 27 3.58 7.15 -4.34
C SER A 27 4.44 6.05 -4.92
N TYR A 28 3.86 4.87 -5.11
CA TYR A 28 4.55 3.74 -5.71
C TYR A 28 3.58 2.89 -6.53
N THR A 29 4.11 2.22 -7.54
CA THR A 29 3.34 1.36 -8.44
C THR A 29 3.85 -0.07 -8.36
N LEU A 30 2.93 -1.00 -8.15
CA LEU A 30 3.10 -2.43 -8.31
C LEU A 30 2.83 -2.80 -9.77
N PHE A 31 3.72 -3.58 -10.36
CA PHE A 31 3.65 -4.06 -11.74
C PHE A 31 4.43 -5.38 -11.86
N ASP A 32 4.32 -6.05 -13.01
CA ASP A 32 4.96 -7.36 -13.24
C ASP A 32 4.72 -8.36 -12.09
N GLY A 33 3.45 -8.50 -11.69
CA GLY A 33 3.04 -9.57 -10.78
C GLY A 33 3.33 -10.94 -11.40
N ASP A 34 3.61 -11.95 -10.58
CA ASP A 34 3.73 -13.33 -11.05
C ASP A 34 2.40 -13.89 -11.62
N ALA A 35 2.37 -15.20 -11.89
CA ALA A 35 1.29 -15.96 -12.53
C ALA A 35 -0.12 -15.84 -11.88
N SER A 36 -0.28 -14.99 -10.88
CA SER A 36 -1.53 -14.60 -10.22
C SER A 36 -2.13 -13.28 -10.72
N SER A 37 -1.51 -12.58 -11.68
CA SER A 37 -1.98 -11.29 -12.21
C SER A 37 -3.17 -11.41 -13.20
N ASP A 38 -4.09 -12.33 -12.97
CA ASP A 38 -5.25 -12.55 -13.85
C ASP A 38 -6.26 -11.39 -13.79
N ILE A 39 -6.21 -10.59 -12.73
CA ILE A 39 -7.17 -9.51 -12.47
C ILE A 39 -6.60 -8.14 -12.83
N MET A 40 -5.30 -7.90 -12.63
CA MET A 40 -4.73 -6.54 -12.67
C MET A 40 -3.38 -6.47 -13.37
N ASP A 41 -3.16 -5.40 -14.14
CA ASP A 41 -1.89 -5.05 -14.77
C ASP A 41 -0.98 -4.29 -13.78
N THR A 42 -1.56 -3.33 -13.06
CA THR A 42 -0.83 -2.47 -12.12
C THR A 42 -1.70 -2.05 -10.94
N ALA A 43 -1.06 -1.80 -9.79
CA ALA A 43 -1.67 -1.07 -8.67
C ALA A 43 -0.81 0.14 -8.30
N THR A 44 -1.35 1.33 -8.45
CA THR A 44 -0.68 2.57 -8.01
C THR A 44 -1.22 2.97 -6.65
N HIS A 45 -0.33 3.08 -5.68
CA HIS A 45 -0.62 3.46 -4.32
C HIS A 45 -0.15 4.89 -4.07
N HIS A 46 -1.01 5.69 -3.46
CA HIS A 46 -0.69 7.01 -2.93
C HIS A 46 -0.94 6.99 -1.42
N ILE A 47 0.12 7.24 -0.67
CA ILE A 47 0.10 7.31 0.79
C ILE A 47 0.40 8.74 1.19
N LYS A 48 -0.38 9.28 2.14
CA LYS A 48 -0.13 10.58 2.75
C LYS A 48 -0.44 10.53 4.24
N CYS A 49 0.48 11.04 5.05
CA CYS A 49 0.28 11.26 6.47
C CYS A 49 -0.09 12.73 6.70
N ILE A 50 -1.15 12.99 7.46
CA ILE A 50 -1.62 14.35 7.75
C ILE A 50 -1.65 14.54 9.26
N SER A 51 -0.91 15.52 9.77
CA SER A 51 -0.94 15.86 11.20
C SER A 51 -2.36 16.22 11.65
N SER A 52 -2.75 15.74 12.82
CA SER A 52 -4.05 16.00 13.44
C SER A 52 -3.87 16.90 14.68
N ALA A 53 -4.87 17.73 14.97
CA ALA A 53 -4.82 18.70 16.07
C ALA A 53 -4.70 18.05 17.46
N ASN A 54 -4.99 16.75 17.58
CA ASN A 54 -4.90 15.96 18.81
C ASN A 54 -3.50 15.37 19.08
N GLY A 55 -2.48 15.76 18.32
CA GLY A 55 -1.11 15.25 18.47
C GLY A 55 -0.87 13.90 17.76
N GLY A 56 -1.88 13.36 17.07
CA GLY A 56 -1.74 12.18 16.20
C GLY A 56 -1.61 12.54 14.72
N SER A 57 -1.82 11.54 13.86
CA SER A 57 -1.86 11.73 12.42
C SER A 57 -2.98 10.92 11.77
N VAL A 58 -3.40 11.33 10.58
CA VAL A 58 -4.32 10.59 9.73
C VAL A 58 -3.53 9.98 8.58
N TYR A 59 -3.46 8.65 8.57
CA TYR A 59 -2.94 7.89 7.45
C TYR A 59 -4.00 7.77 6.36
N LYS A 60 -3.73 8.35 5.19
CA LYS A 60 -4.57 8.20 3.99
C LYS A 60 -3.85 7.37 2.95
N HIS A 61 -4.49 6.26 2.55
CA HIS A 61 -3.99 5.37 1.51
C HIS A 61 -5.04 5.24 0.40
N THR A 62 -4.67 5.64 -0.81
CA THR A 62 -5.51 5.49 -2.00
C THR A 62 -4.83 4.51 -2.94
N CYS A 63 -5.57 3.54 -3.45
CA CYS A 63 -5.09 2.53 -4.39
C CYS A 63 -5.88 2.65 -5.70
N PHE A 64 -5.17 2.77 -6.82
CA PHE A 64 -5.72 2.76 -8.16
C PHE A 64 -5.30 1.47 -8.84
N ILE A 65 -6.28 0.63 -9.17
CA ILE A 65 -6.04 -0.66 -9.81
C ILE A 65 -6.39 -0.54 -11.28
N LYS A 66 -5.43 -0.90 -12.14
CA LYS A 66 -5.66 -1.09 -13.57
C LYS A 66 -5.94 -2.57 -13.80
N CYS A 67 -7.16 -2.90 -14.17
CA CYS A 67 -7.56 -4.28 -14.46
C CYS A 67 -6.98 -4.75 -15.80
N LYS A 68 -6.74 -6.06 -15.91
CA LYS A 68 -6.30 -6.69 -17.15
C LYS A 68 -7.51 -6.98 -18.03
N GLY A 69 -7.56 -6.37 -19.23
CA GLY A 69 -8.70 -6.50 -20.14
C GLY A 69 -10.03 -6.15 -19.46
N ASP A 70 -11.03 -7.01 -19.60
CA ASP A 70 -12.36 -6.84 -19.01
C ASP A 70 -12.51 -7.47 -17.61
N ALA A 71 -11.39 -7.81 -16.95
CA ALA A 71 -11.41 -8.34 -15.60
C ALA A 71 -12.09 -7.36 -14.64
N LYS A 72 -12.87 -7.91 -13.71
CA LYS A 72 -13.59 -7.13 -12.70
C LYS A 72 -13.01 -7.41 -11.33
N ILE A 73 -12.82 -6.35 -10.57
CA ILE A 73 -12.49 -6.45 -9.16
C ILE A 73 -13.76 -6.84 -8.40
N THR A 74 -13.65 -7.86 -7.54
CA THR A 74 -14.73 -8.30 -6.66
C THR A 74 -14.69 -7.55 -5.33
N ASP A 75 -15.83 -7.47 -4.65
CA ASP A 75 -15.89 -6.88 -3.31
C ASP A 75 -14.99 -7.62 -2.31
N ASP A 76 -14.88 -8.95 -2.43
CA ASP A 76 -13.98 -9.77 -1.62
C ASP A 76 -12.51 -9.37 -1.81
N PHE A 77 -12.08 -9.13 -3.06
CA PHE A 77 -10.73 -8.65 -3.34
C PHE A 77 -10.49 -7.26 -2.72
N ILE A 78 -11.48 -6.37 -2.80
CA ILE A 78 -11.40 -5.02 -2.22
C ILE A 78 -11.27 -5.11 -0.69
N ASN A 79 -12.07 -5.95 -0.05
CA ASN A 79 -12.07 -6.12 1.40
C ASN A 79 -10.75 -6.74 1.88
N LEU A 80 -10.29 -7.81 1.23
CA LEU A 80 -9.00 -8.44 1.55
C LEU A 80 -7.84 -7.45 1.37
N SER A 81 -7.87 -6.63 0.31
CA SER A 81 -6.85 -5.62 0.08
C SER A 81 -6.86 -4.55 1.19
N LYS A 82 -8.04 -4.08 1.61
CA LYS A 82 -8.20 -3.10 2.69
C LYS A 82 -7.71 -3.65 4.03
N GLU A 83 -8.03 -4.90 4.35
CA GLU A 83 -7.55 -5.57 5.57
C GLU A 83 -6.03 -5.69 5.55
N SER A 84 -5.46 -6.19 4.45
CA SER A 84 -4.01 -6.33 4.27
C SER A 84 -3.27 -4.99 4.43
N MET A 85 -3.79 -3.91 3.83
CA MET A 85 -3.21 -2.56 3.98
C MET A 85 -3.33 -2.04 5.42
N THR A 86 -4.46 -2.31 6.09
CA THR A 86 -4.69 -1.93 7.48
C THR A 86 -3.72 -2.65 8.42
N ASP A 87 -3.55 -3.95 8.25
CA ASP A 87 -2.65 -4.76 9.08
C ASP A 87 -1.19 -4.36 8.88
N THR A 88 -0.80 -4.07 7.63
CA THR A 88 0.53 -3.54 7.33
C THR A 88 0.77 -2.21 8.04
N PHE A 89 -0.19 -1.29 8.00
CA PHE A 89 -0.06 -0.01 8.69
C PHE A 89 0.03 -0.19 10.21
N LYS A 90 -0.82 -1.03 10.82
CA LYS A 90 -0.78 -1.32 12.26
C LYS A 90 0.56 -1.90 12.70
N ALA A 91 1.15 -2.79 11.90
CA ALA A 91 2.46 -3.35 12.20
C ALA A 91 3.57 -2.27 12.18
N LEU A 92 3.52 -1.35 11.20
CA LEU A 92 4.44 -0.21 11.13
C LEU A 92 4.25 0.75 12.30
N GLU A 93 3.00 1.07 12.63
CA GLU A 93 2.65 1.95 13.76
C GLU A 93 3.14 1.36 15.09
N SER A 94 2.87 0.08 15.36
CA SER A 94 3.36 -0.61 16.56
C SER A 94 4.87 -0.57 16.64
N TYR A 95 5.57 -0.85 15.52
CA TYR A 95 7.02 -0.83 15.47
C TYR A 95 7.60 0.55 15.82
N VAL A 96 7.01 1.63 15.30
CA VAL A 96 7.46 3.00 15.62
C VAL A 96 7.18 3.36 17.09
N ILE A 97 6.04 2.91 17.63
CA ILE A 97 5.68 3.15 19.05
C ILE A 97 6.61 2.40 20.00
N ASP A 98 6.96 1.16 19.67
CA ASP A 98 7.81 0.29 20.50
C ASP A 98 9.30 0.69 20.43
N HIS A 99 9.68 1.49 19.42
CA HIS A 99 11.05 1.96 19.17
C HIS A 99 11.11 3.49 18.98
N PRO A 100 10.78 4.31 20.00
CA PRO A 100 10.81 5.76 19.88
C PRO A 100 12.24 6.35 19.77
N GLU A 101 13.28 5.57 20.05
CA GLU A 101 14.68 6.01 20.05
C GLU A 101 15.32 6.09 18.65
N ILE A 102 14.69 5.50 17.63
CA ILE A 102 15.23 5.41 16.26
C ILE A 102 14.66 6.47 15.30
N TYR A 103 13.75 7.33 15.77
CA TYR A 103 13.09 8.38 14.98
C TYR A 103 13.10 9.72 15.72
#